data_AF-A0A851PSR6-F1
#
_entry.id   AF-A0A851PSR6-F1
#
_cell.length_a   1.000
_cell.length_b   1.000
_cell.length_c   1.000
_cell.angle_alpha   90.00
_cell.angle_beta   90.00
_cell.angle_gamma   90.00
#
_symmetry.space_group_name_H-M   'P 1'
#
loop_
_entity.id
_entity.type
_entity.pdbx_description
1 polymer ?
#
loop_
_entity_poly.entity_id
_entity_poly.type
_entity_poly.pdbx_seq_one_letter_code
_entity_poly.pdbx_strand_id
1 'polypeptide(L)'
;KMSAVFLLLLVSTANIGAVLEKGLPRREPRRLSCVRCCGPSEQPVSIISSRYTRMSSDPAYSVPKVQPTIDITILKGEKGEMGEKGYPGAVGKEGERGLRGFNGRKGQKGQPGPQGHSCKQLYAAFSVGRKKTLHSSDYFQHVTFDTEFVNLYKHFNMFSGKFFCYVAGIYYFSLNVHTWNFKETYLHLMKNEKEVAILYAQPSDRSIMQSQSLMLDLQEGDEVWVRMFKRERENAIYSEESDVYIIFNGHLIKPAIE
;
A
#
# COMPACT_ATOMS: atom_id res chain seq x y z
N LYS A 1 27.57 -27.16 63.19
CA LYS A 1 28.98 -26.93 62.76
C LYS A 1 29.12 -27.38 61.32
N MET A 2 29.04 -26.45 60.38
CA MET A 2 29.79 -26.40 59.12
C MET A 2 29.39 -25.09 58.44
N SER A 3 30.41 -24.30 58.14
CA SER A 3 30.37 -22.89 57.77
C SER A 3 30.26 -22.76 56.25
N ALA A 4 29.45 -21.83 55.76
CA ALA A 4 29.57 -21.34 54.39
C ALA A 4 29.38 -19.82 54.39
N VAL A 5 30.50 -19.17 54.11
CA VAL A 5 30.76 -17.73 54.07
C VAL A 5 29.99 -17.11 52.91
N PHE A 6 29.09 -16.16 53.21
CA PHE A 6 28.48 -15.29 52.20
C PHE A 6 29.39 -14.08 51.98
N LEU A 7 30.05 -14.05 50.82
CA LEU A 7 30.84 -12.91 50.35
C LEU A 7 29.89 -11.82 49.84
N LEU A 8 29.80 -10.68 50.54
CA LEU A 8 29.15 -9.47 50.05
C LEU A 8 30.06 -8.78 49.03
N LEU A 9 29.67 -8.81 47.76
CA LEU A 9 30.24 -7.94 46.71
C LEU A 9 29.45 -6.64 46.67
N LEU A 10 30.05 -5.57 47.20
CA LEU A 10 29.65 -4.18 46.99
C LEU A 10 30.02 -3.78 45.55
N VAL A 11 29.01 -3.50 44.72
CA VAL A 11 29.21 -2.84 43.41
C VAL A 11 28.66 -1.43 43.49
N SER A 12 29.60 -0.49 43.43
CA SER A 12 29.41 0.96 43.44
C SER A 12 28.63 1.45 42.22
N THR A 13 27.50 2.13 42.44
CA THR A 13 26.82 2.91 41.41
C THR A 13 27.51 4.27 41.29
N ALA A 14 28.32 4.44 40.24
CA ALA A 14 28.90 5.72 39.88
C ALA A 14 27.86 6.58 39.13
N ASN A 15 27.56 7.74 39.71
CA ASN A 15 26.84 8.85 39.09
C ASN A 15 27.47 9.22 37.74
N ILE A 16 26.65 9.25 36.68
CA ILE A 16 26.97 9.97 35.45
C ILE A 16 26.00 11.14 35.37
N GLY A 17 26.59 12.34 35.44
CA GLY A 17 25.87 13.61 35.49
C GLY A 17 25.03 13.88 34.24
N ALA A 18 23.83 14.38 34.48
CA ALA A 18 22.99 14.97 33.46
C ALA A 18 23.58 16.34 33.06
N VAL A 19 24.17 16.41 31.88
CA VAL A 19 24.52 17.67 31.21
C VAL A 19 23.31 18.12 30.41
N LEU A 20 22.73 19.25 30.83
CA LEU A 20 21.61 19.93 30.22
C LEU A 20 22.10 20.73 28.99
N GLU A 21 22.05 20.11 27.80
CA GLU A 21 22.26 20.82 26.53
C GLU A 21 21.00 21.63 26.17
N LYS A 22 21.17 22.95 26.02
CA LYS A 22 20.16 23.88 25.51
C LYS A 22 19.96 23.66 24.01
N GLY A 23 18.80 23.12 23.63
CA GLY A 23 18.38 22.95 22.23
C GLY A 23 17.99 24.26 21.54
N LEU A 24 18.62 24.53 20.40
CA LEU A 24 18.23 25.50 19.37
C LEU A 24 16.97 24.98 18.60
N PRO A 25 16.12 25.82 17.98
CA PRO A 25 14.84 25.38 17.45
C PRO A 25 15.01 24.51 16.20
N ARG A 26 14.42 23.31 16.26
CA ARG A 26 14.26 22.39 15.12
C ARG A 26 13.41 23.05 14.03
N ARG A 27 13.98 23.22 12.83
CA ARG A 27 13.19 23.42 11.61
C ARG A 27 12.42 22.13 11.31
N GLU A 28 11.10 22.20 11.28
CA GLU A 28 10.24 21.12 10.83
C GLU A 28 10.58 20.75 9.37
N PRO A 29 10.85 19.47 9.06
CA PRO A 29 10.82 19.02 7.69
C PRO A 29 9.36 19.01 7.25
N ARG A 30 9.02 19.87 6.28
CA ARG A 30 7.73 19.83 5.58
C ARG A 30 7.49 18.39 5.12
N ARG A 31 6.53 17.72 5.73
CA ARG A 31 6.04 16.41 5.27
C ARG A 31 5.49 16.60 3.85
N LEU A 32 6.31 16.33 2.85
CA LEU A 32 5.83 16.02 1.52
C LEU A 32 5.14 14.66 1.65
N SER A 33 3.82 14.69 1.90
CA SER A 33 3.00 13.49 1.86
C SER A 33 3.03 12.97 0.42
N CYS A 34 3.72 11.86 0.22
CA CYS A 34 3.72 11.14 -1.04
C CYS A 34 2.28 10.68 -1.31
N VAL A 35 1.63 11.28 -2.30
CA VAL A 35 0.30 10.86 -2.75
C VAL A 35 0.50 9.74 -3.76
N ARG A 36 -0.12 8.59 -3.49
CA ARG A 36 -0.14 7.43 -4.38
C ARG A 36 -0.91 7.79 -5.66
N CYS A 37 -0.21 7.83 -6.79
CA CYS A 37 -0.84 7.98 -8.10
C CYS A 37 -1.42 6.63 -8.54
N CYS A 38 -2.61 6.26 -8.05
CA CYS A 38 -3.40 5.21 -8.69
C CYS A 38 -4.01 5.77 -9.98
N GLY A 39 -3.86 5.04 -11.09
CA GLY A 39 -4.48 5.38 -12.36
C GLY A 39 -6.01 5.23 -12.34
N PRO A 40 -6.73 5.76 -13.33
CA PRO A 40 -8.20 5.87 -13.34
C PRO A 40 -8.98 4.54 -13.36
N SER A 41 -8.34 3.38 -13.32
CA SER A 41 -9.00 2.07 -13.31
C SER A 41 -9.34 1.51 -11.92
N GLU A 42 -9.05 2.24 -10.84
CA GLU A 42 -9.31 1.80 -9.46
C GLU A 42 -10.03 2.86 -8.59
N GLN A 43 -11.09 3.49 -9.13
CA GLN A 43 -12.03 4.25 -8.28
C GLN A 43 -13.25 3.38 -7.94
N PRO A 44 -13.59 3.18 -6.66
CA PRO A 44 -14.86 2.56 -6.29
C PRO A 44 -16.00 3.48 -6.69
N VAL A 45 -17.00 2.92 -7.38
CA VAL A 45 -18.22 3.62 -7.78
C VAL A 45 -18.92 4.14 -6.53
N SER A 46 -18.97 5.47 -6.38
CA SER A 46 -19.78 6.12 -5.35
C SER A 46 -21.26 6.02 -5.74
N ILE A 47 -21.96 5.05 -5.16
CA ILE A 47 -23.40 5.01 -5.18
C ILE A 47 -23.91 5.95 -4.08
N ILE A 48 -24.88 6.79 -4.45
CA ILE A 48 -25.77 7.64 -3.63
C ILE A 48 -25.21 9.01 -3.20
N SER A 49 -25.64 10.07 -3.90
CA SER A 49 -26.55 11.06 -3.30
C SER A 49 -27.01 12.09 -4.34
N SER A 50 -28.13 11.81 -5.01
CA SER A 50 -28.93 12.86 -5.65
C SER A 50 -30.37 12.37 -5.80
N ARG A 51 -31.24 12.75 -4.86
CA ARG A 51 -32.66 13.10 -5.08
C ARG A 51 -33.36 13.37 -3.75
N TYR A 52 -33.13 14.55 -3.20
CA TYR A 52 -34.20 15.30 -2.53
C TYR A 52 -34.47 16.55 -3.36
N THR A 53 -35.46 16.40 -4.22
CA THR A 53 -36.15 17.47 -4.95
C THR A 53 -36.78 18.42 -3.93
N ARG A 54 -36.43 19.71 -3.99
CA ARG A 54 -37.32 20.80 -3.57
C ARG A 54 -37.73 21.58 -4.79
N MET A 55 -39.04 21.55 -5.03
CA MET A 55 -39.77 22.39 -5.97
C MET A 55 -39.66 23.87 -5.59
N SER A 56 -39.47 24.73 -6.58
CA SER A 56 -39.99 26.09 -6.60
C SER A 56 -40.31 26.47 -8.04
N SER A 57 -41.43 27.17 -8.22
CA SER A 57 -42.24 27.30 -9.43
C SER A 57 -42.21 28.73 -10.02
N ASP A 58 -41.95 28.82 -11.33
CA ASP A 58 -42.57 29.70 -12.36
C ASP A 58 -42.35 31.25 -12.37
N PRO A 59 -42.62 32.01 -13.48
CA PRO A 59 -41.94 31.99 -14.79
C PRO A 59 -41.69 33.39 -15.48
N ALA A 60 -41.06 33.36 -16.68
CA ALA A 60 -41.20 34.22 -17.87
C ALA A 60 -40.61 35.67 -17.93
N TYR A 61 -39.70 35.94 -18.90
CA TYR A 61 -39.95 36.68 -20.17
C TYR A 61 -38.64 37.04 -20.92
N SER A 62 -38.76 37.21 -22.24
CA SER A 62 -37.76 37.19 -23.32
C SER A 62 -37.03 38.52 -23.63
N VAL A 63 -35.80 38.41 -24.14
CA VAL A 63 -34.89 39.49 -24.56
C VAL A 63 -35.20 40.01 -25.98
N PRO A 64 -35.32 41.34 -26.22
CA PRO A 64 -35.31 41.91 -27.58
C PRO A 64 -33.90 42.31 -28.05
N LYS A 65 -33.58 41.94 -29.30
CA LYS A 65 -32.35 42.34 -30.02
C LYS A 65 -32.46 43.78 -30.54
N VAL A 66 -31.41 44.57 -30.39
CA VAL A 66 -31.26 45.90 -31.03
C VAL A 66 -30.29 45.80 -32.20
N GLN A 67 -30.72 46.21 -33.38
CA GLN A 67 -29.92 46.35 -34.61
C GLN A 67 -29.72 47.85 -34.90
N PRO A 68 -28.49 48.36 -35.05
CA PRO A 68 -28.25 49.73 -35.47
C PRO A 68 -28.18 49.85 -37.00
N THR A 69 -28.89 50.82 -37.56
CA THR A 69 -28.83 51.19 -38.98
C THR A 69 -28.20 52.58 -39.09
N ILE A 70 -27.13 52.70 -39.88
CA ILE A 70 -26.49 53.97 -40.23
C ILE A 70 -27.05 54.39 -41.59
N ASP A 71 -27.41 55.66 -41.77
CA ASP A 71 -27.67 56.24 -43.09
C ASP A 71 -26.87 57.53 -43.31
N ILE A 72 -25.98 57.49 -44.30
CA ILE A 72 -25.11 58.57 -44.77
C ILE A 72 -25.74 59.11 -46.07
N THR A 73 -26.56 60.15 -45.99
CA THR A 73 -26.98 60.91 -47.19
C THR A 73 -27.44 62.33 -46.82
N ILE A 74 -26.54 63.30 -46.79
CA ILE A 74 -26.84 64.64 -47.32
C ILE A 74 -25.60 65.16 -48.05
N LEU A 75 -25.68 65.05 -49.37
CA LEU A 75 -24.71 65.53 -50.35
C LEU A 75 -24.90 67.04 -50.58
N LYS A 76 -23.76 67.75 -50.59
CA LYS A 76 -23.31 68.71 -51.62
C LYS A 76 -23.92 70.13 -51.67
N GLY A 77 -23.00 71.09 -51.63
CA GLY A 77 -23.13 72.42 -52.24
C GLY A 77 -21.92 73.31 -51.94
N GLU A 78 -20.93 73.34 -52.84
CA GLU A 78 -19.79 74.28 -52.80
C GLU A 78 -20.14 75.60 -53.48
N LYS A 79 -19.66 76.73 -52.94
CA LYS A 79 -19.69 78.07 -53.54
C LYS A 79 -18.24 78.55 -53.77
N GLY A 80 -18.03 79.21 -54.90
CA GLY A 80 -16.73 79.44 -55.55
C GLY A 80 -15.67 80.31 -54.84
N GLU A 81 -14.52 80.32 -55.48
CA GLU A 81 -13.17 80.70 -55.01
C GLU A 81 -12.92 82.21 -54.83
N MET A 82 -11.98 82.53 -53.93
CA MET A 82 -11.24 83.79 -53.89
C MET A 82 -9.78 83.48 -53.50
N GLY A 83 -8.80 83.72 -54.37
CA GLY A 83 -7.35 83.62 -54.06
C GLY A 83 -6.83 84.88 -53.36
N GLU A 84 -5.58 85.05 -52.91
CA GLU A 84 -4.39 84.23 -52.60
C GLU A 84 -3.63 85.04 -51.51
N LYS A 85 -2.80 84.40 -50.66
CA LYS A 85 -1.60 85.06 -50.12
C LYS A 85 -0.53 84.02 -49.78
N GLY A 86 0.68 84.20 -50.30
CA GLY A 86 1.78 83.24 -50.16
C GLY A 86 2.25 83.03 -48.72
N TYR A 87 2.69 81.80 -48.42
CA TYR A 87 3.12 81.39 -47.08
C TYR A 87 4.66 81.37 -46.92
N PRO A 88 5.19 81.67 -45.72
CA PRO A 88 6.63 81.64 -45.43
C PRO A 88 7.26 80.24 -45.58
N GLY A 89 8.56 80.20 -45.87
CA GLY A 89 9.33 78.97 -46.11
C GLY A 89 9.33 77.96 -44.95
N ALA A 90 9.43 76.68 -45.29
CA ALA A 90 9.29 75.56 -44.36
C ALA A 90 10.48 75.44 -43.38
N VAL A 91 10.17 75.20 -42.10
CA VAL A 91 11.15 74.85 -41.06
C VAL A 91 11.70 73.44 -41.33
N GLY A 92 13.02 73.25 -41.18
CA GLY A 92 13.68 71.96 -41.38
C GLY A 92 13.17 70.89 -40.39
N LYS A 93 12.99 69.66 -40.89
CA LYS A 93 12.42 68.55 -40.10
C LYS A 93 13.44 68.04 -39.08
N GLU A 94 13.03 67.94 -37.81
CA GLU A 94 13.81 67.26 -36.76
C GLU A 94 13.99 65.77 -37.11
N GLY A 95 15.20 65.23 -36.89
CA GLY A 95 15.53 63.86 -37.28
C GLY A 95 14.71 62.82 -36.52
N GLU A 96 14.35 61.72 -37.20
CA GLU A 96 13.53 60.66 -36.60
C GLU A 96 14.22 59.98 -35.43
N ARG A 97 13.49 59.80 -34.32
CA ARG A 97 13.97 59.08 -33.14
C ARG A 97 14.24 57.61 -33.49
N GLY A 98 15.43 57.12 -33.15
CA GLY A 98 15.82 55.73 -33.40
C GLY A 98 14.85 54.70 -32.81
N LEU A 99 14.63 53.61 -33.54
CA LEU A 99 13.68 52.55 -33.17
C LEU A 99 14.12 51.82 -31.89
N ARG A 100 13.16 51.54 -31.01
CA ARG A 100 13.40 50.79 -29.77
C ARG A 100 13.77 49.34 -30.11
N GLY A 101 14.84 48.83 -29.50
CA GLY A 101 15.31 47.45 -29.72
C GLY A 101 14.26 46.40 -29.35
N PHE A 102 14.29 45.27 -30.06
CA PHE A 102 13.34 44.17 -29.88
C PHE A 102 13.52 43.48 -28.52
N ASN A 103 12.40 43.11 -27.88
CA ASN A 103 12.44 42.31 -26.66
C ASN A 103 13.04 40.93 -26.93
N GLY A 104 13.92 40.46 -26.04
CA GLY A 104 14.54 39.15 -26.12
C GLY A 104 13.51 38.01 -26.04
N ARG A 105 13.77 36.91 -26.75
CA ARG A 105 12.88 35.73 -26.75
C ARG A 105 12.85 35.08 -25.37
N LYS A 106 11.66 34.71 -24.89
CA LYS A 106 11.48 33.95 -23.65
C LYS A 106 12.19 32.59 -23.79
N GLY A 107 12.94 32.20 -22.76
CA GLY A 107 13.63 30.90 -22.72
C GLY A 107 12.67 29.73 -22.88
N GLN A 108 13.15 28.64 -23.49
CA GLN A 108 12.35 27.43 -23.68
C GLN A 108 12.05 26.76 -22.34
N LYS A 109 10.88 26.13 -22.24
CA LYS A 109 10.51 25.32 -21.07
C LYS A 109 11.44 24.12 -21.00
N GLY A 110 11.95 23.80 -19.80
CA GLY A 110 12.75 22.60 -19.57
C GLY A 110 11.97 21.33 -19.95
N GLN A 111 12.70 20.29 -20.36
CA GLN A 111 12.09 19.01 -20.72
C GLN A 111 11.46 18.34 -19.48
N PRO A 112 10.38 17.56 -19.66
CA PRO A 112 9.88 16.69 -18.61
C PRO A 112 10.98 15.76 -18.08
N GLY A 113 10.95 15.50 -16.76
CA GLY A 113 11.86 14.53 -16.16
C GLY A 113 11.64 13.11 -16.69
N PRO A 114 12.61 12.20 -16.50
CA PRO A 114 12.46 10.80 -16.89
C PRO A 114 11.25 10.16 -16.21
N GLN A 115 10.56 9.26 -16.92
CA GLN A 115 9.51 8.45 -16.32
C GLN A 115 10.08 7.62 -15.18
N GLY A 116 9.37 7.59 -14.04
CA GLY A 116 9.76 6.76 -12.90
C GLY A 116 9.71 5.27 -13.25
N HIS A 117 10.54 4.48 -12.57
CA HIS A 117 10.55 3.03 -12.72
C HIS A 117 9.21 2.43 -12.27
N SER A 118 8.68 1.48 -13.05
CA SER A 118 7.49 0.71 -12.68
C SER A 118 7.74 -0.01 -11.34
N CYS A 119 6.79 0.11 -10.40
CA CYS A 119 6.85 -0.64 -9.14
C CYS A 119 6.85 -2.14 -9.46
N LYS A 120 7.93 -2.86 -9.13
CA LYS A 120 7.98 -4.31 -9.28
C LYS A 120 6.99 -4.90 -8.28
N GLN A 121 5.92 -5.52 -8.77
CA GLN A 121 4.97 -6.16 -7.88
C GLN A 121 5.51 -7.51 -7.45
N LEU A 122 5.77 -7.63 -6.15
CA LEU A 122 6.29 -8.85 -5.54
C LEU A 122 5.10 -9.70 -5.09
N TYR A 123 5.16 -10.99 -5.41
CA TYR A 123 4.14 -11.97 -5.04
C TYR A 123 4.80 -13.14 -4.33
N ALA A 124 4.12 -13.67 -3.32
CA ALA A 124 4.43 -14.96 -2.74
C ALA A 124 3.14 -15.53 -2.17
N ALA A 125 2.79 -16.75 -2.57
CA ALA A 125 1.59 -17.42 -2.08
C ALA A 125 1.72 -18.93 -2.25
N PHE A 126 1.16 -19.67 -1.30
CA PHE A 126 0.95 -21.10 -1.38
C PHE A 126 -0.39 -21.49 -0.75
N SER A 127 -0.92 -22.60 -1.23
CA SER A 127 -2.07 -23.31 -0.69
C SER A 127 -1.81 -24.79 -0.93
N VAL A 128 -1.63 -25.53 0.16
CA VAL A 128 -1.25 -26.95 0.14
C VAL A 128 -2.19 -27.76 1.01
N GLY A 129 -2.45 -28.98 0.58
CA GLY A 129 -3.35 -29.92 1.22
C GLY A 129 -2.66 -31.20 1.64
N ARG A 130 -3.21 -31.88 2.65
CA ARG A 130 -2.80 -33.21 3.06
C ARG A 130 -4.00 -34.15 3.02
N LYS A 131 -3.91 -35.22 2.25
CA LYS A 131 -4.93 -36.28 2.13
C LYS A 131 -4.74 -37.41 3.14
N LYS A 132 -3.48 -37.67 3.52
CA LYS A 132 -3.19 -38.76 4.46
C LYS A 132 -3.41 -38.34 5.90
N THR A 133 -3.93 -39.26 6.70
CA THR A 133 -3.99 -39.10 8.16
C THR A 133 -2.58 -38.94 8.74
N LEU A 134 -2.48 -38.39 9.95
CA LEU A 134 -1.21 -38.29 10.65
C LEU A 134 -1.41 -38.50 12.16
N HIS A 135 -0.67 -39.46 12.69
CA HIS A 135 -0.60 -39.75 14.12
C HIS A 135 0.71 -39.24 14.69
N SER A 136 0.67 -38.80 15.94
CA SER A 136 1.86 -38.38 16.67
C SER A 136 2.82 -39.54 16.87
N SER A 137 4.09 -39.31 16.55
CA SER A 137 5.20 -40.19 16.91
C SER A 137 5.82 -39.76 18.26
N ASP A 138 6.79 -40.54 18.75
CA ASP A 138 7.60 -40.20 19.93
C ASP A 138 8.66 -39.13 19.63
N TYR A 139 8.88 -38.84 18.36
CA TYR A 139 9.80 -37.79 17.89
C TYR A 139 9.05 -36.55 17.40
N PHE A 140 9.75 -35.42 17.37
CA PHE A 140 9.25 -34.21 16.75
C PHE A 140 8.94 -34.45 15.27
N GLN A 141 7.68 -34.22 14.89
CA GLN A 141 7.20 -34.43 13.54
C GLN A 141 6.60 -33.14 12.99
N HIS A 142 7.17 -32.65 11.89
CA HIS A 142 6.55 -31.61 11.08
C HIS A 142 5.43 -32.21 10.24
N VAL A 143 4.38 -31.43 9.98
CA VAL A 143 3.27 -31.83 9.13
C VAL A 143 3.68 -31.63 7.67
N THR A 144 3.73 -32.73 6.91
CA THR A 144 4.00 -32.69 5.47
C THR A 144 2.70 -32.67 4.67
N PHE A 145 2.77 -32.18 3.44
CA PHE A 145 1.63 -32.01 2.55
C PHE A 145 1.86 -32.81 1.27
N ASP A 146 0.79 -33.36 0.69
CA ASP A 146 0.85 -34.26 -0.47
C ASP A 146 0.09 -33.71 -1.68
N THR A 147 -0.63 -32.59 -1.50
CA THR A 147 -1.46 -31.98 -2.53
C THR A 147 -1.07 -30.51 -2.67
N GLU A 148 -0.70 -30.07 -3.87
CA GLU A 148 -0.39 -28.68 -4.18
C GLU A 148 -1.56 -28.05 -4.94
N PHE A 149 -2.20 -27.02 -4.36
CA PHE A 149 -3.19 -26.21 -5.08
C PHE A 149 -2.53 -25.00 -5.73
N VAL A 150 -1.72 -24.28 -4.96
CA VAL A 150 -0.94 -23.13 -5.39
C VAL A 150 0.41 -23.17 -4.69
N ASN A 151 1.50 -22.90 -5.40
CA ASN A 151 2.83 -22.76 -4.80
C ASN A 151 3.71 -21.86 -5.68
N LEU A 152 3.49 -20.55 -5.59
CA LEU A 152 4.20 -19.58 -6.42
C LEU A 152 5.70 -19.66 -6.14
N TYR A 153 6.46 -19.76 -7.23
CA TYR A 153 7.93 -19.85 -7.22
C TYR A 153 8.50 -20.98 -6.37
N LYS A 154 7.66 -21.98 -6.01
CA LYS A 154 8.04 -23.11 -5.16
C LYS A 154 8.63 -22.71 -3.80
N HIS A 155 8.13 -21.62 -3.22
CA HIS A 155 8.53 -21.18 -1.88
C HIS A 155 8.12 -22.17 -0.78
N PHE A 156 7.10 -23.00 -1.01
CA PHE A 156 6.73 -24.08 -0.10
C PHE A 156 7.37 -25.41 -0.54
N ASN A 157 8.11 -26.05 0.36
CA ASN A 157 8.67 -27.37 0.16
C ASN A 157 7.75 -28.43 0.74
N MET A 158 7.13 -29.23 -0.15
CA MET A 158 6.18 -30.28 0.22
C MET A 158 6.81 -31.43 1.02
N PHE A 159 8.10 -31.72 0.78
CA PHE A 159 8.81 -32.80 1.45
C PHE A 159 9.15 -32.46 2.91
N SER A 160 9.61 -31.23 3.17
CA SER A 160 9.88 -30.77 4.54
C SER A 160 8.67 -30.14 5.23
N GLY A 161 7.59 -29.84 4.49
CA GLY A 161 6.41 -29.15 5.02
C GLY A 161 6.67 -27.69 5.42
N LYS A 162 7.69 -27.05 4.83
CA LYS A 162 8.15 -25.70 5.21
C LYS A 162 7.95 -24.68 4.09
N PHE A 163 7.45 -23.51 4.44
CA PHE A 163 7.50 -22.30 3.63
C PHE A 163 8.82 -21.56 3.87
N PHE A 164 9.50 -21.16 2.81
CA PHE A 164 10.69 -20.32 2.84
C PHE A 164 10.36 -18.91 2.34
N CYS A 165 10.67 -17.90 3.14
CA CYS A 165 10.45 -16.51 2.80
C CYS A 165 11.59 -15.99 1.90
N TYR A 166 11.32 -15.76 0.62
CA TYR A 166 12.25 -15.10 -0.30
C TYR A 166 11.95 -13.61 -0.49
N VAL A 167 10.78 -13.15 -0.04
CA VAL A 167 10.35 -11.75 -0.14
C VAL A 167 9.99 -11.29 1.26
N ALA A 168 10.83 -10.45 1.86
CA ALA A 168 10.56 -9.86 3.16
C ALA A 168 9.23 -9.07 3.14
N GLY A 169 8.47 -9.14 4.23
CA GLY A 169 7.20 -8.43 4.34
C GLY A 169 6.19 -9.09 5.28
N ILE A 170 4.96 -8.60 5.21
CA ILE A 170 3.85 -9.07 6.03
C ILE A 170 3.09 -10.15 5.28
N TYR A 171 2.96 -11.32 5.90
CA TYR A 171 2.25 -12.47 5.39
C TYR A 171 1.03 -12.80 6.24
N TYR A 172 0.00 -13.38 5.62
CA TYR A 172 -1.11 -14.02 6.30
C TYR A 172 -1.06 -15.52 6.10
N PHE A 173 -1.20 -16.27 7.19
CA PHE A 173 -1.24 -17.72 7.20
C PHE A 173 -2.57 -18.21 7.77
N SER A 174 -3.13 -19.26 7.17
CA SER A 174 -4.29 -19.97 7.70
C SER A 174 -4.12 -21.48 7.60
N LEU A 175 -4.39 -22.16 8.70
CA LEU A 175 -4.35 -23.61 8.82
C LEU A 175 -5.75 -24.11 9.17
N ASN A 176 -6.27 -25.03 8.36
CA ASN A 176 -7.52 -25.75 8.60
C ASN A 176 -7.20 -27.23 8.80
N VAL A 177 -7.79 -27.82 9.84
CA VAL A 177 -7.52 -29.20 10.26
C VAL A 177 -8.80 -29.84 10.76
N HIS A 178 -9.06 -31.05 10.29
CA HIS A 178 -10.12 -31.90 10.82
C HIS A 178 -9.58 -32.75 11.96
N THR A 179 -10.24 -32.63 13.12
CA THR A 179 -9.84 -33.34 14.33
C THR A 179 -10.19 -34.83 14.25
N TRP A 180 -9.50 -35.63 15.04
CA TRP A 180 -9.71 -37.07 15.10
C TRP A 180 -10.57 -37.46 16.32
N ASN A 181 -11.55 -38.36 16.14
CA ASN A 181 -12.42 -38.79 17.23
C ASN A 181 -11.63 -39.43 18.38
N PHE A 182 -11.90 -39.01 19.61
CA PHE A 182 -11.25 -39.51 20.83
C PHE A 182 -9.74 -39.30 20.90
N LYS A 183 -9.15 -38.47 20.02
CA LYS A 183 -7.73 -38.08 20.09
C LYS A 183 -7.62 -36.56 20.26
N GLU A 184 -6.50 -36.13 20.83
CA GLU A 184 -6.21 -34.71 20.94
C GLU A 184 -5.74 -34.20 19.56
N THR A 185 -6.05 -32.95 19.23
CA THR A 185 -5.42 -32.28 18.09
C THR A 185 -4.62 -31.11 18.63
N TYR A 186 -3.29 -31.22 18.57
CA TYR A 186 -2.37 -30.22 19.13
C TYR A 186 -1.28 -29.89 18.11
N LEU A 187 -1.41 -28.75 17.44
CA LEU A 187 -0.44 -28.29 16.44
C LEU A 187 0.14 -26.94 16.82
N HIS A 188 1.42 -26.75 16.56
CA HIS A 188 2.04 -25.43 16.62
C HIS A 188 2.32 -24.91 15.22
N LEU A 189 1.92 -23.66 14.97
CA LEU A 189 2.46 -22.89 13.87
C LEU A 189 3.80 -22.32 14.33
N MET A 190 4.82 -22.60 13.54
CA MET A 190 6.22 -22.30 13.83
C MET A 190 6.70 -21.18 12.91
N LYS A 191 7.44 -20.23 13.48
CA LYS A 191 8.33 -19.33 12.74
C LYS A 191 9.75 -19.71 13.14
N ASN A 192 10.53 -20.22 12.19
CA ASN A 192 11.85 -20.82 12.45
C ASN A 192 11.70 -21.90 13.55
N GLU A 193 12.42 -21.75 14.67
CA GLU A 193 12.40 -22.69 15.80
C GLU A 193 11.43 -22.30 16.93
N LYS A 194 10.61 -21.24 16.75
CA LYS A 194 9.72 -20.72 17.79
C LYS A 194 8.25 -20.92 17.43
N GLU A 195 7.46 -21.43 18.38
CA GLU A 195 5.99 -21.43 18.25
C GLU A 195 5.42 -20.01 18.32
N VAL A 196 4.58 -19.68 17.35
CA VAL A 196 3.93 -18.36 17.25
C VAL A 196 2.42 -18.45 17.47
N ALA A 197 1.82 -19.62 17.20
CA ALA A 197 0.42 -19.88 17.50
C ALA A 197 0.19 -21.38 17.72
N ILE A 198 -0.91 -21.69 18.41
CA ILE A 198 -1.33 -23.06 18.73
C ILE A 198 -2.73 -23.27 18.15
N LEU A 199 -2.92 -24.41 17.48
CA LEU A 199 -4.23 -24.95 17.14
C LEU A 199 -4.46 -26.15 18.06
N TYR A 200 -5.45 -26.03 18.94
CA TYR A 200 -5.76 -27.02 19.96
C TYR A 200 -7.23 -27.41 19.93
N ALA A 201 -7.50 -28.71 19.99
CA ALA A 201 -8.83 -29.25 20.24
C ALA A 201 -8.75 -30.40 21.25
N GLN A 202 -9.66 -30.35 22.23
CA GLN A 202 -9.86 -31.43 23.20
C GLN A 202 -10.42 -32.67 22.48
N PRO A 203 -10.04 -33.89 22.90
CA PRO A 203 -10.69 -35.11 22.44
C PRO A 203 -12.21 -35.07 22.62
N SER A 204 -12.94 -35.44 21.57
CA SER A 204 -14.40 -35.57 21.56
C SER A 204 -14.80 -36.79 20.72
N ASP A 205 -15.98 -37.34 21.02
CA ASP A 205 -16.66 -38.35 20.23
C ASP A 205 -17.11 -37.84 18.84
N ARG A 206 -17.16 -36.52 18.65
CA ARG A 206 -17.46 -35.88 17.38
C ARG A 206 -16.25 -35.10 16.86
N SER A 207 -15.79 -35.46 15.67
CA SER A 207 -14.78 -34.69 14.94
C SER A 207 -15.33 -33.34 14.51
N ILE A 208 -14.49 -32.32 14.56
CA ILE A 208 -14.80 -30.95 14.18
C ILE A 208 -13.73 -30.41 13.21
N MET A 209 -14.09 -29.41 12.42
CA MET A 209 -13.12 -28.62 11.67
C MET A 209 -12.59 -27.51 12.58
N GLN A 210 -11.27 -27.37 12.66
CA GLN A 210 -10.59 -26.33 13.40
C GLN A 210 -9.75 -25.48 12.46
N SER A 211 -9.77 -24.18 12.69
CA SER A 211 -9.06 -23.21 11.87
C SER A 211 -8.26 -22.28 12.77
N GLN A 212 -7.01 -22.04 12.41
CA GLN A 212 -6.17 -21.05 13.08
C GLN A 212 -5.47 -20.20 12.03
N SER A 213 -5.49 -18.88 12.23
CA SER A 213 -4.85 -17.94 11.32
C SER A 213 -4.11 -16.83 12.06
N LEU A 214 -3.04 -16.33 11.48
CA LEU A 214 -2.32 -15.16 11.99
C LEU A 214 -1.59 -14.41 10.87
N MET A 215 -1.20 -13.18 11.17
CA MET A 215 -0.28 -12.41 10.33
C MET A 215 1.12 -12.40 10.95
N LEU A 216 2.14 -12.53 10.12
CA LEU A 216 3.54 -12.53 10.54
C LEU A 216 4.32 -11.55 9.69
N ASP A 217 5.21 -10.80 10.35
CA ASP A 217 6.28 -10.07 9.68
C ASP A 217 7.48 -11.01 9.49
N LEU A 218 7.88 -11.22 8.25
CA LEU A 218 8.92 -12.16 7.84
C LEU A 218 10.08 -11.43 7.16
N GLN A 219 11.29 -11.86 7.50
CA GLN A 219 12.52 -11.48 6.81
C GLN A 219 12.86 -12.52 5.75
N GLU A 220 13.73 -12.15 4.81
CA GLU A 220 14.28 -13.11 3.86
C GLU A 220 15.04 -14.22 4.60
N GLY A 221 14.78 -15.47 4.24
CA GLY A 221 15.33 -16.65 4.91
C GLY A 221 14.50 -17.20 6.08
N ASP A 222 13.46 -16.48 6.54
CA ASP A 222 12.56 -17.01 7.57
C ASP A 222 11.78 -18.23 7.05
N GLU A 223 11.61 -19.23 7.91
CA GLU A 223 10.81 -20.43 7.66
C GLU A 223 9.49 -20.39 8.43
N VAL A 224 8.39 -20.80 7.79
CA VAL A 224 7.09 -20.99 8.45
C VAL A 224 6.57 -22.39 8.18
N TRP A 225 6.19 -23.11 9.24
CA TRP A 225 5.79 -24.52 9.13
C TRP A 225 4.90 -24.94 10.30
N VAL A 226 4.35 -26.15 10.22
CA VAL A 226 3.46 -26.70 11.25
C VAL A 226 4.10 -27.92 11.88
N ARG A 227 4.15 -27.97 13.21
CA ARG A 227 4.55 -29.17 13.97
C ARG A 227 3.38 -29.80 14.70
N MET A 228 3.38 -31.12 14.71
CA MET A 228 2.56 -31.89 15.63
C MET A 228 3.26 -31.95 16.98
N PHE A 229 2.54 -31.62 18.04
CA PHE A 229 3.06 -31.63 19.39
C PHE A 229 2.41 -32.75 20.22
N LYS A 230 3.23 -33.65 20.76
CA LYS A 230 2.78 -34.73 21.65
C LYS A 230 3.23 -34.41 23.07
N ARG A 231 2.28 -34.35 24.01
CA ARG A 231 2.56 -34.33 25.46
C ARG A 231 2.36 -35.74 26.01
N GLU A 232 1.39 -35.91 26.91
CA GLU A 232 1.05 -37.20 27.52
C GLU A 232 0.02 -37.99 26.70
N ARG A 233 -0.82 -37.30 25.94
CA ARG A 233 -1.88 -37.92 25.14
C ARG A 233 -1.43 -38.17 23.70
N GLU A 234 -2.06 -39.16 23.08
CA GLU A 234 -1.96 -39.35 21.64
C GLU A 234 -2.63 -38.20 20.89
N ASN A 235 -1.90 -37.66 19.92
CA ASN A 235 -2.34 -36.58 19.07
C ASN A 235 -2.51 -37.09 17.63
N ALA A 236 -3.57 -36.68 16.96
CA ALA A 236 -3.83 -37.08 15.58
C ALA A 236 -4.64 -36.01 14.83
N ILE A 237 -4.47 -36.01 13.51
CA ILE A 237 -5.26 -35.21 12.57
C ILE A 237 -5.85 -36.13 11.50
N TYR A 238 -7.13 -35.93 11.21
CA TYR A 238 -7.89 -36.74 10.27
C TYR A 238 -7.82 -36.17 8.86
N SER A 239 -7.67 -37.05 7.88
CA SER A 239 -7.88 -36.75 6.47
C SER A 239 -8.15 -38.07 5.72
N GLU A 240 -8.60 -37.99 4.47
CA GLU A 240 -8.90 -39.18 3.66
C GLU A 240 -8.37 -39.02 2.22
N GLU A 241 -8.26 -40.14 1.50
CA GLU A 241 -7.68 -40.14 0.15
C GLU A 241 -8.61 -39.46 -0.89
N SER A 242 -9.92 -39.51 -0.67
CA SER A 242 -10.95 -38.86 -1.50
C SER A 242 -11.05 -37.35 -1.24
N ASP A 243 -10.94 -36.94 0.03
CA ASP A 243 -11.32 -35.61 0.49
C ASP A 243 -10.17 -34.91 1.25
N VAL A 244 -9.90 -33.66 0.89
CA VAL A 244 -8.81 -32.87 1.51
C VAL A 244 -9.38 -32.04 2.66
N TYR A 245 -9.19 -32.52 3.88
CA TYR A 245 -9.66 -31.83 5.09
C TYR A 245 -8.61 -30.96 5.77
N ILE A 246 -7.33 -31.19 5.45
CA ILE A 246 -6.20 -30.45 6.02
C ILE A 246 -5.64 -29.53 4.95
N ILE A 247 -5.69 -28.23 5.19
CA ILE A 247 -5.24 -27.19 4.25
C ILE A 247 -4.38 -26.17 4.99
N PHE A 248 -3.21 -25.88 4.45
CA PHE A 248 -2.35 -24.80 4.92
C PHE A 248 -2.10 -23.79 3.81
N ASN A 249 -2.44 -22.54 4.09
CA ASN A 249 -2.34 -21.42 3.18
C ASN A 249 -1.41 -20.36 3.73
N GLY A 250 -0.71 -19.68 2.83
CA GLY A 250 0.07 -18.50 3.15
C GLY A 250 0.17 -17.56 1.96
N HIS A 251 0.06 -16.25 2.17
CA HIS A 251 0.30 -15.29 1.10
C HIS A 251 0.86 -13.96 1.62
N LEU A 252 1.66 -13.31 0.78
CA LEU A 252 2.20 -11.98 1.01
C LEU A 252 1.08 -10.95 0.90
N ILE A 253 0.86 -10.19 1.97
CA ILE A 253 -0.05 -9.05 1.99
C ILE A 253 0.68 -7.79 1.52
N LYS A 254 1.89 -7.58 2.03
CA LYS A 254 2.66 -6.38 1.72
C LYS A 254 4.17 -6.65 1.78
N PRO A 255 4.91 -6.41 0.69
CA PRO A 255 6.37 -6.49 0.74
C PRO A 255 6.96 -5.40 1.65
N ALA A 256 8.03 -5.72 2.34
CA ALA A 256 8.91 -4.74 2.94
C ALA A 256 9.64 -4.03 1.80
N ILE A 257 9.24 -2.79 1.50
CA ILE A 257 9.90 -1.96 0.50
C ILE A 257 11.14 -1.38 1.18
N GLU A 258 12.33 -1.70 0.66
CA GLU A 258 13.53 -0.89 0.90
C GLU A 258 13.44 0.46 0.17
#